data_AF-A0A7C1ERI0-F1
#
_entry.id   AF-A0A7C1ERI0-F1
#
_cell.length_a   1.000
_cell.length_b   1.000
_cell.length_c   1.000
_cell.angle_alpha   90.00
_cell.angle_beta   90.00
_cell.angle_gamma   90.00
#
_symmetry.space_group_name_H-M   'P 1'
#
loop_
_entity.id
_entity.type
_entity.pdbx_description
1 polymer ?
#
loop_
_entity_poly.entity_id
_entity_poly.type
_entity_poly.pdbx_seq_one_letter_code
_entity_poly.pdbx_strand_id
1 'polypeptide(L)'
;MTSIRQLPGEPIVIVTLTLPVHEYMEEIGNLNAQIAEIARHTPGCLYRISDASHLDDISFSDILLWLMIQLEKQAGSIIDPRIKPIAVGQGIMSEAAIRKVKERFGLEIPMFPTLDQAIQFARNEIALSEQPCVTD
;
A
#
# COMPACT_ATOMS: atom_id res chain seq x y z
N MET A 1 8.92 -13.46 1.43
CA MET A 1 9.01 -12.87 0.09
C MET A 1 7.81 -11.97 -0.09
N THR A 2 8.06 -10.69 -0.32
CA THR A 2 6.98 -9.73 -0.55
C THR A 2 6.40 -10.00 -1.94
N SER A 3 5.09 -10.18 -2.05
CA SER A 3 4.44 -10.49 -3.34
C SER A 3 3.44 -9.42 -3.75
N ILE A 4 3.23 -9.33 -5.06
CA ILE A 4 2.28 -8.42 -5.69
C ILE A 4 1.29 -9.22 -6.54
N ARG A 5 0.00 -8.93 -6.40
CA ARG A 5 -1.06 -9.53 -7.22
C ARG A 5 -2.10 -8.50 -7.58
N GLN A 6 -2.30 -8.29 -8.88
CA GLN A 6 -3.42 -7.49 -9.38
C GLN A 6 -4.70 -8.33 -9.40
N LEU A 7 -5.83 -7.72 -9.03
CA LEU A 7 -7.13 -8.36 -9.19
C LEU A 7 -7.58 -8.28 -10.65
N PRO A 8 -8.02 -9.40 -11.28
CA PRO A 8 -8.39 -9.40 -12.69
C PRO A 8 -9.50 -8.41 -13.01
N GLY A 9 -9.23 -7.49 -13.94
CA GLY A 9 -10.20 -6.49 -14.40
C GLY A 9 -10.48 -5.35 -13.42
N GLU A 10 -9.76 -5.27 -12.30
CA GLU A 10 -9.97 -4.25 -11.27
C GLU A 10 -8.72 -3.38 -11.10
N PRO A 11 -8.86 -2.06 -10.83
CA PRO A 11 -7.76 -1.16 -10.53
C PRO A 11 -7.29 -1.36 -9.08
N ILE A 12 -7.09 -2.62 -8.67
CA ILE A 12 -6.72 -3.02 -7.31
C ILE A 12 -5.49 -3.92 -7.39
N VAL A 13 -4.47 -3.57 -6.61
CA VAL A 13 -3.28 -4.39 -6.39
C VAL A 13 -3.14 -4.73 -4.92
N ILE A 14 -2.85 -6.00 -4.63
CA ILE A 14 -2.59 -6.50 -3.28
C ILE A 14 -1.09 -6.75 -3.15
N VAL A 15 -0.51 -6.15 -2.12
CA VAL A 15 0.90 -6.27 -1.74
C VAL A 15 0.94 -7.05 -0.44
N THR A 16 1.42 -8.30 -0.46
CA THR A 16 1.60 -9.10 0.75
C THR A 16 2.96 -8.76 1.34
N LEU A 17 2.99 -8.14 2.52
CA LEU A 17 4.22 -7.73 3.18
C LEU A 17 4.97 -8.93 3.75
N THR A 18 6.27 -8.83 3.96
CA THR A 18 7.05 -9.86 4.67
C THR A 18 8.00 -9.20 5.66
N LEU A 19 8.27 -9.90 6.77
CA LEU A 19 9.26 -9.53 7.77
C LEU A 19 10.47 -10.47 7.75
N PRO A 20 11.62 -9.99 8.24
CA PRO A 20 11.87 -8.60 8.69
C PRO A 20 12.18 -7.67 7.50
N VAL A 21 11.77 -6.41 7.55
CA VAL A 21 11.81 -5.49 6.38
C VAL A 21 13.22 -5.30 5.84
N HIS A 22 14.22 -5.32 6.71
CA HIS A 22 15.62 -5.11 6.34
C HIS A 22 16.18 -6.20 5.40
N GLU A 23 15.62 -7.41 5.41
CA GLU A 23 16.01 -8.48 4.50
C GLU A 23 15.46 -8.28 3.07
N TYR A 24 14.42 -7.44 2.91
CA TYR A 24 13.66 -7.30 1.67
C TYR A 24 13.68 -5.87 1.10
N MET A 25 14.63 -5.02 1.51
CA MET A 25 14.66 -3.61 1.10
C MET A 25 14.78 -3.42 -0.42
N GLU A 26 15.57 -4.26 -1.09
CA GLU A 26 15.72 -4.24 -2.55
C GLU A 26 14.42 -4.68 -3.24
N GLU A 27 13.78 -5.74 -2.71
CA GLU A 27 12.50 -6.24 -3.21
C GLU A 27 11.40 -5.18 -3.15
N ILE A 28 11.35 -4.36 -2.10
CA ILE A 28 10.38 -3.26 -1.98
C ILE A 28 10.59 -2.23 -3.10
N GLY A 29 11.84 -1.97 -3.50
CA GLY A 29 12.13 -1.12 -4.66
C GLY A 29 11.58 -1.69 -5.96
N ASN A 30 11.84 -2.97 -6.21
CA ASN A 30 11.35 -3.68 -7.39
C ASN A 30 9.81 -3.76 -7.40
N LEU A 31 9.20 -3.90 -6.22
CA LEU A 31 7.75 -3.90 -6.06
C LEU A 31 7.15 -2.53 -6.39
N ASN A 32 7.73 -1.44 -5.89
CA ASN A 32 7.28 -0.10 -6.26
C ASN A 32 7.40 0.14 -7.77
N ALA A 33 8.48 -0.30 -8.41
CA ALA A 33 8.62 -0.21 -9.87
C ALA A 33 7.52 -0.97 -10.62
N GLN A 34 7.16 -2.18 -10.16
CA GLN A 34 6.04 -2.94 -10.73
C GLN A 34 4.69 -2.24 -10.52
N ILE A 35 4.46 -1.68 -9.33
CA ILE A 35 3.23 -0.91 -9.06
C ILE A 35 3.17 0.34 -9.96
N ALA A 36 4.28 1.04 -10.15
CA ALA A 36 4.35 2.20 -11.02
C ALA A 36 4.02 1.84 -12.48
N GLU A 37 4.46 0.67 -12.94
CA GLU A 37 4.13 0.12 -14.26
C GLU A 37 2.63 -0.18 -14.40
N ILE A 38 2.04 -0.83 -13.38
CA ILE A 38 0.60 -1.13 -13.34
C ILE A 38 -0.21 0.17 -13.33
N ALA A 39 0.17 1.13 -12.49
CA ALA A 39 -0.49 2.42 -12.36
C ALA A 39 -0.49 3.19 -13.69
N ARG A 40 0.61 3.13 -14.47
CA ARG A 40 0.69 3.77 -15.79
C ARG A 40 -0.36 3.27 -16.78
N HIS A 41 -0.78 2.01 -16.65
CA HIS A 41 -1.74 1.35 -17.53
C HIS A 41 -3.15 1.26 -16.94
N THR A 42 -3.34 1.72 -15.72
CA THR A 42 -4.63 1.67 -15.02
C THR A 42 -5.36 3.01 -15.22
N PRO A 43 -6.55 3.03 -15.84
CA PRO A 43 -7.34 4.26 -15.92
C PRO A 43 -7.71 4.76 -14.52
N GLY A 44 -7.39 6.02 -14.23
CA GLY A 44 -7.69 6.63 -12.93
C GLY A 44 -6.72 6.19 -11.82
N CYS A 45 -7.25 6.02 -10.61
CA CYS A 45 -6.45 5.67 -9.44
C CYS A 45 -6.20 4.16 -9.34
N LEU A 46 -4.98 3.77 -8.98
CA LEU A 46 -4.69 2.39 -8.57
C LEU A 46 -4.84 2.25 -7.05
N TYR A 47 -5.75 1.39 -6.60
CA TYR A 47 -5.91 1.07 -5.18
C TYR A 47 -4.88 0.02 -4.77
N ARG A 48 -3.99 0.39 -3.84
CA ARG A 48 -2.94 -0.49 -3.34
C ARG A 48 -3.28 -0.96 -1.94
N ILE A 49 -3.60 -2.23 -1.78
CA ILE A 49 -3.83 -2.86 -0.48
C ILE A 49 -2.50 -3.46 0.02
N SER A 50 -1.96 -2.92 1.11
CA SER A 50 -0.80 -3.52 1.79
C SER A 50 -1.28 -4.47 2.88
N ASP A 51 -1.07 -5.77 2.69
CA ASP A 51 -1.54 -6.82 3.57
C ASP A 51 -0.45 -7.27 4.55
N ALA A 52 -0.68 -6.92 5.81
CA ALA A 52 0.11 -7.26 6.98
C ALA A 52 -0.64 -8.21 7.94
N SER A 53 -1.81 -8.74 7.55
CA SER A 53 -2.69 -9.52 8.46
C SER A 53 -2.07 -10.81 9.00
N HIS A 54 -1.04 -11.32 8.33
CA HIS A 54 -0.33 -12.54 8.67
C HIS A 54 0.98 -12.27 9.44
N LEU A 55 1.26 -11.01 9.78
CA LEU A 55 2.48 -10.60 10.46
C LEU A 55 2.19 -10.39 11.95
N ASP A 56 2.64 -11.33 12.79
CA ASP A 56 2.40 -11.26 14.24
C ASP A 56 3.46 -10.41 14.99
N ASP A 57 4.66 -10.27 14.43
CA ASP A 57 5.84 -9.70 15.10
C ASP A 57 6.42 -8.46 14.39
N ILE A 58 5.57 -7.55 13.92
CA ILE A 58 6.03 -6.28 13.33
C ILE A 58 6.78 -5.46 14.39
N SER A 59 8.07 -5.23 14.20
CA SER A 59 8.83 -4.37 15.10
C SER A 59 8.66 -2.88 14.73
N PHE A 60 8.88 -1.98 15.70
CA PHE A 60 8.87 -0.55 15.40
C PHE A 60 9.98 -0.14 14.42
N SER A 61 11.13 -0.83 14.44
CA SER A 61 12.19 -0.64 13.44
C SER A 61 11.76 -1.00 12.02
N ASP A 62 10.97 -2.05 11.84
CA ASP A 62 10.44 -2.44 10.53
C ASP A 62 9.55 -1.33 9.95
N ILE A 63 8.71 -0.72 10.80
CA ILE A 63 7.87 0.42 10.42
C ILE A 63 8.72 1.58 9.94
N LEU A 64 9.75 1.98 10.71
CA LEU A 64 10.61 3.09 10.35
C LEU A 64 11.39 2.83 9.05
N LEU A 65 11.94 1.63 8.89
CA LEU A 65 12.65 1.24 7.67
C LEU A 65 11.73 1.25 6.45
N TRP A 66 10.51 0.70 6.60
CA TRP A 66 9.53 0.70 5.51
C TRP A 66 9.16 2.13 5.09
N LEU A 67 8.95 3.04 6.04
CA LEU A 67 8.67 4.46 5.77
C LEU A 67 9.83 5.17 5.09
N MET A 68 11.07 4.86 5.48
CA MET A 68 12.27 5.39 4.83
C MET A 68 12.32 5.01 3.35
N ILE A 69 11.98 3.76 3.01
CA ILE A 69 11.99 3.31 1.61
C ILE A 69 10.93 4.05 0.77
N GLN A 70 9.79 4.43 1.36
CA GLN A 70 8.77 5.19 0.65
C GLN A 70 9.22 6.63 0.31
N LEU A 71 10.14 7.22 1.10
CA LEU A 71 10.66 8.57 0.86
C LEU A 71 11.54 8.66 -0.40
N GLU A 72 12.30 7.60 -0.68
CA GLU A 72 13.37 7.65 -1.69
C GLU A 72 12.88 7.32 -3.11
N LYS A 73 11.62 6.91 -3.30
CA LYS A 73 11.15 6.27 -4.56
C LYS A 73 9.74 6.73 -4.96
N GLN A 74 9.65 7.87 -5.65
CA GLN A 74 8.39 8.59 -5.90
C GLN A 74 7.37 7.90 -6.81
N ALA A 75 7.76 6.94 -7.65
CA ALA A 75 6.80 6.19 -8.48
C ALA A 75 6.46 4.84 -7.82
N GLY A 76 5.17 4.51 -7.70
CA GLY A 76 4.68 3.24 -7.19
C GLY A 76 4.60 3.11 -5.66
N SER A 77 5.13 4.09 -4.91
CA SER A 77 5.10 4.13 -3.45
C SER A 77 3.74 4.57 -2.92
N ILE A 78 3.53 4.47 -1.60
CA ILE A 78 2.26 4.91 -0.97
C ILE A 78 1.99 6.42 -1.12
N ILE A 79 3.01 7.21 -1.48
CA ILE A 79 2.93 8.66 -1.66
C ILE A 79 2.80 9.06 -3.14
N ASP A 80 2.78 8.08 -4.06
CA ASP A 80 2.51 8.34 -5.48
C ASP A 80 1.07 8.86 -5.64
N PRO A 81 0.84 10.01 -6.29
CA PRO A 81 -0.49 10.62 -6.40
C PRO A 81 -1.49 9.77 -7.19
N ARG A 82 -1.01 8.80 -7.99
CA ARG A 82 -1.86 7.85 -8.74
C ARG A 82 -2.33 6.68 -7.88
N ILE A 83 -1.80 6.56 -6.66
CA ILE A 83 -2.03 5.43 -5.77
C ILE A 83 -2.95 5.84 -4.62
N LYS A 84 -3.96 5.02 -4.37
CA LYS A 84 -4.82 5.10 -3.19
C LYS A 84 -4.43 3.97 -2.22
N PRO A 85 -3.58 4.24 -1.23
CA PRO A 85 -3.15 3.21 -0.31
C PRO A 85 -4.28 2.81 0.65
N ILE A 86 -4.37 1.50 0.90
CA ILE A 86 -5.23 0.87 1.89
C ILE A 86 -4.34 -0.11 2.67
N ALA A 87 -4.58 -0.26 3.97
CA ALA A 87 -3.85 -1.20 4.81
C ALA A 87 -4.76 -2.33 5.32
N VAL A 88 -4.18 -3.51 5.45
CA VAL A 88 -4.79 -4.64 6.16
C VAL A 88 -3.85 -5.06 7.27
N GLY A 89 -4.34 -5.12 8.49
CA GLY A 89 -3.55 -5.47 9.66
C GLY A 89 -4.33 -5.26 10.95
N GLN A 90 -3.84 -5.83 12.03
CA GLN A 90 -4.44 -5.71 13.35
C GLN A 90 -3.36 -5.48 14.41
N GLY A 91 -3.75 -4.85 15.50
CA GLY A 91 -2.89 -4.65 16.65
C GLY A 91 -2.10 -3.34 16.62
N ILE A 92 -1.45 -3.09 17.75
CA ILE A 92 -0.87 -1.78 18.09
C ILE A 92 0.21 -1.36 17.09
N MET A 93 0.98 -2.30 16.54
CA MET A 93 2.06 -1.96 15.60
C MET A 93 1.53 -1.59 14.21
N SER A 94 0.48 -2.23 13.71
CA SER A 94 -0.19 -1.79 12.48
C SER A 94 -0.80 -0.38 12.66
N GLU A 95 -1.46 -0.12 13.79
CA GLU A 95 -1.97 1.22 14.12
C GLU A 95 -0.85 2.26 14.22
N ALA A 96 0.27 1.91 14.85
CA ALA A 96 1.44 2.77 14.95
C ALA A 96 2.01 3.10 13.55
N ALA A 97 2.04 2.13 12.63
CA ALA A 97 2.49 2.35 11.26
C ALA A 97 1.61 3.38 10.54
N ILE A 98 0.28 3.24 10.61
CA ILE A 98 -0.65 4.20 9.98
C ILE A 98 -0.52 5.59 10.60
N ARG A 99 -0.40 5.67 11.93
CA ARG A 99 -0.15 6.94 12.62
C ARG A 99 1.13 7.59 12.12
N LYS A 100 2.20 6.82 11.94
CA LYS A 100 3.47 7.34 11.43
C LYS A 100 3.39 7.79 9.98
N VAL A 101 2.61 7.12 9.13
CA VAL A 101 2.32 7.61 7.77
C VAL A 101 1.63 8.96 7.82
N LYS A 102 0.59 9.11 8.64
CA LYS A 102 -0.13 10.38 8.79
C LYS A 102 0.77 11.49 9.32
N GLU A 103 1.55 11.24 10.36
CA GLU A 103 2.51 12.21 10.92
C GLU A 103 3.59 12.62 9.92
N ARG A 104 4.09 11.68 9.12
CA ARG A 104 5.23 11.91 8.22
C ARG A 104 4.84 12.54 6.89
N PHE A 105 3.69 12.14 6.34
CA PHE A 105 3.27 12.47 4.98
C PHE A 105 1.95 13.25 4.92
N GLY A 106 1.24 13.41 6.04
CA GLY A 106 -0.11 13.99 6.05
C GLY A 106 -1.16 13.10 5.37
N LEU A 107 -0.83 11.83 5.11
CA LEU A 107 -1.65 10.90 4.36
C LEU A 107 -2.50 10.03 5.31
N GLU A 108 -3.81 10.05 5.10
CA GLU A 108 -4.73 9.15 5.80
C GLU A 108 -4.85 7.85 5.00
N ILE A 109 -4.54 6.73 5.64
CA ILE A 109 -4.66 5.40 5.04
C ILE A 109 -5.77 4.66 5.77
N PRO A 110 -6.87 4.29 5.09
CA PRO A 110 -7.89 3.44 5.68
C PRO A 110 -7.29 2.06 5.97
N MET A 111 -7.53 1.56 7.18
CA MET A 111 -7.01 0.28 7.64
C MET A 111 -8.15 -0.64 8.03
N PHE A 112 -8.06 -1.90 7.59
CA PHE A 112 -9.08 -2.91 7.81
C PHE A 112 -8.48 -4.15 8.49
N PRO A 113 -9.27 -4.86 9.31
CA PRO A 113 -8.84 -6.08 9.97
C PRO A 113 -8.66 -7.26 9.00
N THR A 114 -9.32 -7.25 7.83
CA THR A 114 -9.28 -8.34 6.85
C THR A 114 -9.13 -7.83 5.43
N LEU A 115 -8.54 -8.68 4.59
CA LEU A 115 -8.34 -8.39 3.17
C LEU A 115 -9.67 -8.20 2.43
N ASP A 116 -10.69 -9.00 2.73
CA ASP A 116 -12.01 -8.89 2.10
C ASP A 116 -12.67 -7.52 2.38
N GLN A 117 -12.53 -6.99 3.59
CA GLN A 117 -13.07 -5.66 3.93
C GLN A 117 -12.33 -4.55 3.18
N ALA A 118 -11.01 -4.65 3.06
CA ALA A 118 -10.22 -3.69 2.28
C ALA A 118 -10.56 -3.74 0.79
N ILE A 119 -10.76 -4.94 0.21
CA ILE A 119 -11.19 -5.10 -1.18
C ILE A 119 -12.58 -4.50 -1.38
N GLN A 120 -13.51 -4.78 -0.47
CA GLN A 120 -14.87 -4.24 -0.57
C GLN A 120 -14.87 -2.71 -0.47
N PHE A 121 -14.06 -2.14 0.42
CA PHE A 121 -13.87 -0.70 0.52
C PHE A 121 -13.33 -0.12 -0.79
N ALA A 122 -12.27 -0.71 -1.36
CA ALA A 122 -11.71 -0.25 -2.64
C ALA A 122 -12.75 -0.28 -3.76
N ARG A 123 -13.52 -1.38 -3.89
CA ARG A 123 -14.60 -1.50 -4.89
C ARG A 123 -15.68 -0.45 -4.71
N ASN A 124 -16.07 -0.16 -3.47
CA ASN A 124 -17.06 0.88 -3.19
C ASN A 124 -16.52 2.25 -3.60
N GLU A 125 -15.27 2.57 -3.25
CA GLU A 125 -14.63 3.83 -3.65
C GLU A 125 -14.54 3.95 -5.18
N ILE A 126 -14.16 2.88 -5.88
CA ILE A 126 -14.12 2.84 -7.36
C ILE A 126 -15.50 3.12 -7.95
N ALA A 127 -16.57 2.54 -7.39
CA ALA A 127 -17.93 2.74 -7.87
C ALA A 127 -18.45 4.17 -7.61
N LEU A 128 -17.97 4.83 -6.56
CA LEU A 128 -18.35 6.20 -6.19
C LEU A 128 -17.47 7.26 -6.86
N SER A 129 -16.26 6.89 -7.28
CA SER A 129 -15.28 7.81 -7.85
C SER A 129 -15.60 8.09 -9.33
N GLU A 130 -16.29 9.20 -9.61
CA GLU A 130 -16.33 9.80 -10.96
C GLU A 130 -15.04 10.58 -11.31
N GLN A 131 -14.13 10.76 -10.33
CA GLN A 131 -12.96 11.63 -10.49
C GLN A 131 -11.70 10.85 -10.94
N PRO A 132 -11.03 11.27 -12.02
CA PRO A 132 -9.73 10.72 -12.39
C PRO A 132 -8.68 11.08 -11.33
N CYS A 133 -7.81 10.13 -10.96
CA CYS A 133 -6.53 10.48 -10.31
C CYS A 133 -5.73 11.38 -11.24
N VAL A 134 -4.84 12.20 -10.66
CA VAL A 134 -3.93 13.07 -11.42
C VAL A 134 -3.15 12.20 -12.40
N THR A 135 -3.40 12.41 -13.69
CA THR A 135 -2.61 11.86 -14.79
C THR A 135 -1.54 12.90 -15.11
N ASP A 136 -0.27 12.59 -14.83
CA ASP A 136 0.87 13.34 -15.34
C ASP A 136 0.99 13.20 -16.86
#